data_AF-A0AA41USA6-F1
#
_entry.id   AF-A0AA41USA6-F1
#
_cell.length_a   1.000
_cell.length_b   1.000
_cell.length_c   1.000
_cell.angle_alpha   90.00
_cell.angle_beta   90.00
_cell.angle_gamma   90.00
#
_symmetry.space_group_name_H-M   'P 1'
#
loop_
_entity.id
_entity.type
_entity.pdbx_description
1 polymer ?
#
loop_
_entity_poly.entity_id
_entity_poly.type
_entity_poly.pdbx_seq_one_letter_code
_entity_poly.pdbx_strand_id
1 'polypeptide(L)' 'MAGLKGEELIIRGTEDGKTALNFQWDYPGRENDNHHPRIGFMMDSEDGRLEEKLALWDAVLNAMRPAGR' A
#
# COMPACT_ATOMS: atom_id res chain seq x y z
N MET A 1 -5.85 5.60 -3.93
CA MET A 1 -5.58 7.03 -3.64
C MET A 1 -6.10 7.94 -4.74
N ALA A 2 -6.82 9.00 -4.36
CA ALA A 2 -7.37 9.94 -5.33
C ALA A 2 -6.26 10.71 -6.06
N GLY A 3 -6.06 10.40 -7.35
CA GLY A 3 -5.23 11.18 -8.29
C GLY A 3 -3.80 10.69 -8.50
N LEU A 4 -3.27 9.77 -7.68
CA LEU A 4 -1.94 9.20 -7.87
C LEU A 4 -2.02 7.81 -8.49
N LYS A 5 -1.28 7.59 -9.57
CA LYS A 5 -1.16 6.29 -10.26
C LYS A 5 0.03 5.51 -9.67
N GLY A 6 -0.17 4.91 -8.50
CA GLY A 6 0.79 3.95 -7.94
C GLY A 6 0.40 2.51 -8.27
N GLU A 7 1.34 1.61 -8.02
CA GLU A 7 1.21 0.17 -8.20
C GLU A 7 0.99 -0.50 -6.86
N GLU A 8 0.19 -1.57 -6.83
CA GLU A 8 -0.09 -2.35 -5.63
C GLU A 8 0.52 -3.75 -5.75
N LEU A 9 1.10 -4.22 -4.65
CA LEU A 9 1.63 -5.56 -4.50
C LEU A 9 1.19 -6.15 -3.17
N ILE A 10 0.59 -7.34 -3.20
CA ILE A 10 0.18 -8.07 -2.00
C ILE A 10 0.91 -9.40 -1.98
N ILE A 11 1.74 -9.60 -0.96
CA ILE A 11 2.58 -10.77 -0.79
C ILE A 11 2.03 -11.60 0.36
N ARG A 12 1.81 -12.89 0.10
CA ARG A 12 1.63 -13.91 1.15
C ARG A 12 2.89 -14.77 1.16
N GLY A 13 3.60 -14.78 2.29
CA GLY A 13 4.83 -15.55 2.47
C GLY A 13 4.76 -16.43 3.71
N THR A 14 5.40 -17.60 3.65
CA THR A 14 5.58 -18.48 4.81
C THR A 14 7.07 -18.63 5.09
N GLU A 15 7.50 -18.27 6.30
CA GLU A 15 8.88 -18.40 6.78
C GLU A 15 8.85 -19.00 8.18
N ASP A 16 9.71 -20.00 8.45
CA ASP A 16 9.77 -20.73 9.72
C ASP A 16 8.41 -21.20 10.27
N GLY A 17 7.53 -21.64 9.36
CA GLY A 17 6.18 -22.14 9.69
C GLY A 17 5.16 -21.05 10.04
N LYS A 18 5.53 -19.77 9.93
CA LYS A 18 4.62 -18.63 10.11
C LYS A 18 4.28 -18.02 8.76
N THR A 19 2.99 -17.90 8.48
CA THR A 19 2.50 -17.21 7.28
C THR A 19 2.12 -15.77 7.62
N ALA A 20 2.55 -14.84 6.78
CA ALA A 20 2.24 -13.43 6.90
C ALA A 20 1.76 -12.86 5.56
N LEU A 21 1.03 -11.75 5.66
CA LEU A 21 0.59 -10.93 4.54
C LEU A 21 1.29 -9.58 4.64
N ASN A 22 1.84 -9.14 3.53
CA ASN A 22 2.44 -7.82 3.37
C ASN A 22 1.76 -7.13 2.18
N PHE A 23 1.13 -5.99 2.44
CA PHE A 23 0.44 -5.17 1.45
C PHE A 23 1.33 -3.96 1.18
N GLN A 24 1.60 -3.68 -0.09
CA GLN A 24 2.44 -2.57 -0.52
C GLN A 24 1.72 -1.78 -1.59
N TRP A 25 1.85 -0.46 -1.53
CA TRP A 25 1.49 0.42 -2.62
C TRP A 25 2.61 1.43 -2.83
N ASP A 26 3.08 1.58 -4.06
CA ASP A 26 4.17 2.49 -4.42
C ASP A 26 3.75 3.44 -5.54
N TYR A 27 3.93 4.73 -5.31
CA TYR A 27 3.96 5.75 -6.35
C TYR A 27 5.41 6.16 -6.59
N PRO A 28 5.96 5.95 -7.80
CA PRO A 28 7.38 6.18 -8.07
C PRO A 28 7.77 7.66 -7.98
N GLY A 29 6.81 8.58 -8.01
CA GLY A 29 7.08 10.01 -8.10
C GLY A 29 7.53 10.44 -9.50
N ARG A 30 8.11 11.63 -9.58
CA ARG A 30 8.80 12.15 -10.76
C ARG A 30 10.14 12.74 -10.35
N GLU A 31 11.15 12.53 -11.19
CA GLU A 31 12.47 13.08 -10.95
C GLU A 31 12.44 14.62 -10.98
N ASN A 32 13.11 15.26 -10.03
CA ASN A 32 13.19 16.73 -9.90
C ASN A 32 11.83 17.46 -9.78
N ASP A 33 10.79 16.80 -9.28
CA ASP A 33 9.46 17.40 -9.09
C ASP A 33 9.01 17.32 -7.62
N ASN A 34 9.07 18.46 -6.93
CA ASN A 34 8.70 18.57 -5.51
C ASN A 34 7.20 18.36 -5.24
N HIS A 35 6.35 18.39 -6.28
CA HIS A 35 4.91 18.15 -6.15
C HIS A 35 4.53 16.68 -6.35
N HIS A 36 5.48 15.86 -6.81
CA HIS A 36 5.28 14.44 -7.09
C HIS A 36 6.41 13.61 -6.47
N PRO A 37 6.58 13.63 -5.13
CA PRO A 37 7.58 12.80 -4.48
C PRO A 37 7.26 11.32 -4.68
N ARG A 38 8.27 10.47 -4.51
CA ARG A 38 8.03 9.04 -4.32
C ARG A 38 7.26 8.84 -3.02
N ILE A 39 6.22 8.01 -3.04
CA ILE A 39 5.37 7.72 -1.88
C ILE A 39 5.17 6.21 -1.80
N GLY A 40 5.36 5.62 -0.63
CA GLY A 40 5.12 4.21 -0.37
C GLY A 40 4.24 4.01 0.86
N PHE A 41 3.35 3.02 0.80
CA PHE A 41 2.56 2.54 1.93
C PHE A 41 2.79 1.06 2.12
N MET A 42 2.84 0.63 3.38
CA MET A 42 3.01 -0.77 3.75
C MET A 42 2.09 -1.11 4.92
N MET A 43 1.46 -2.28 4.85
CA MET A 43 0.72 -2.87 5.96
C MET A 43 1.14 -4.34 6.11
N ASP A 44 1.60 -4.70 7.30
CA ASP A 44 1.90 -6.08 7.67
C ASP A 44 0.77 -6.67 8.51
N SER A 45 0.47 -7.95 8.30
CA SER A 45 -0.42 -8.69 9.18
C SER A 45 -0.08 -10.18 9.17
N GLU A 46 -0.51 -10.91 10.20
CA GLU A 46 -0.53 -12.38 10.16
C GLU A 46 -1.39 -12.89 9.00
N ASP A 47 -1.37 -14.18 8.70
CA ASP A 47 -2.27 -14.74 7.70
C ASP A 47 -3.75 -14.82 8.17
N GLY A 48 -4.65 -15.21 7.25
CA GLY A 48 -6.08 -15.39 7.50
C GLY A 48 -6.91 -14.11 7.37
N ARG A 49 -8.23 -14.24 7.14
CA ARG A 49 -9.17 -13.12 6.95
C ARG A 49 -8.70 -12.12 5.88
N LEU A 50 -8.24 -12.64 4.74
CA LEU A 50 -7.62 -11.84 3.68
C LEU A 50 -8.59 -10.76 3.17
N GLU A 51 -9.86 -11.09 3.00
CA GLU A 51 -10.89 -10.20 2.49
C GLU A 51 -11.16 -9.00 3.42
N GLU A 52 -11.19 -9.24 4.73
CA GLU A 52 -11.33 -8.16 5.73
C GLU A 52 -10.12 -7.23 5.71
N LYS A 53 -8.92 -7.79 5.54
CA LYS A 53 -7.66 -7.03 5.48
C LYS A 53 -7.54 -6.23 4.18
N LEU A 54 -7.96 -6.81 3.06
CA LEU A 54 -8.09 -6.12 1.78
C LEU A 54 -9.05 -4.93 1.90
N ALA A 55 -10.22 -5.11 2.52
CA ALA A 55 -11.17 -4.03 2.71
C ALA A 55 -10.60 -2.89 3.58
N LEU A 56 -9.85 -3.22 4.64
CA LEU A 56 -9.14 -2.23 5.46
C LEU A 56 -8.04 -1.52 4.66
N TRP A 57 -7.24 -2.26 3.91
CA TRP A 57 -6.19 -1.74 3.05
C TRP A 57 -6.73 -0.75 2.03
N ASP A 58 -7.80 -1.13 1.32
CA ASP A 58 -8.51 -0.27 0.38
C ASP A 58 -9.05 0.99 1.07
N ALA A 59 -9.63 0.86 2.26
CA ALA A 59 -10.13 1.99 3.02
C ALA A 59 -9.01 2.98 3.39
N VAL A 60 -7.84 2.48 3.82
CA VAL A 60 -6.65 3.31 4.09
C VAL A 60 -6.19 4.02 2.83
N LEU A 61 -5.98 3.30 1.73
CA LEU A 61 -5.52 3.89 0.46
C LEU A 61 -6.53 4.90 -0.14
N ASN A 62 -7.82 4.74 0.14
CA ASN A 62 -8.85 5.67 -0.33
C ASN A 62 -9.00 6.90 0.56
N ALA A 63 -8.71 6.79 1.87
CA ALA A 63 -8.72 7.90 2.79
C ALA A 63 -7.53 8.87 2.57
N MET A 64 -6.41 8.36 2.05
CA MET A 64 -5.23 9.17 1.77
C MET A 64 -5.49 10.14 0.60
N ARG A 65 -5.29 11.44 0.86
CA ARG A 65 -5.29 12.51 -0.14
C ARG A 65 -3.95 13.24 -0.04
N PRO A 66 -3.24 13.48 -1.17
CA PRO A 66 -2.08 14.34 -1.14
C PRO A 66 -2.45 15.70 -0.56
N ALA A 67 -1.71 16.15 0.45
CA ALA A 67 -1.85 17.50 0.98
C ALA A 67 -1.13 18.46 0.02
N GLY A 68 -1.91 19.20 -0.77
CA GLY A 68 -1.38 20.15 -1.75
C GLY A 68 -2.20 20.11 -3.04
N ARG A 69 -2.95 21.18 -3.28
CA ARG A 69 -3.54 21.52 -4.58
C ARG A 69 -2.84 22.75 -5.10
#